data_AF-A0A947UG21-F1
#
_entry.id   AF-A0A947UG21-F1
#
_cell.length_a   1.000
_cell.length_b   1.000
_cell.length_c   1.000
_cell.angle_alpha   90.00
_cell.angle_beta   90.00
_cell.angle_gamma   90.00
#
_symmetry.space_group_name_H-M   'P 1'
#
loop_
_entity.id
_entity.type
_entity.pdbx_description
1 polymer ?
#
loop_
_entity_poly.entity_id
_entity_poly.type
_entity_poly.pdbx_seq_one_letter_code
_entity_poly.pdbx_strand_id
1 'polypeptide(L)'
;MTKPLNMLDGLDFKPLTELGIEPAGGVKLLLALSPLIDLEFQAEVKAAFTVEELAGINAEAEKKGLKPETGFGFLEEKYQAKTNDYFPEVLRKLYNRYVKIAAQLIVSVRQNAAKLASAGQTDKQEFERLMANKDWEGAAEKMRQILKEENES
;
A
#
# COMPACT_ATOMS: atom_id res chain seq x y z
N MET A 1 26.65 3.63 11.18
CA MET A 1 25.43 4.33 11.62
C MET A 1 24.47 4.36 10.44
N THR A 2 23.54 3.42 10.38
CA THR A 2 22.42 3.48 9.43
C THR A 2 21.49 4.60 9.91
N LYS A 3 21.25 5.60 9.05
CA LYS A 3 20.21 6.60 9.33
C LYS A 3 18.88 5.85 9.55
N PRO A 4 18.04 6.27 10.51
CA PRO A 4 16.69 5.74 10.58
C PRO A 4 16.04 5.98 9.21
N LEU A 5 15.54 4.90 8.60
CA LEU A 5 14.80 4.98 7.35
C LEU A 5 13.57 5.86 7.62
N ASN A 6 13.55 7.07 7.08
CA ASN A 6 12.31 7.82 7.03
C ASN A 6 11.43 7.09 6.02
N MET A 7 10.23 6.62 6.42
CA MET A 7 9.32 5.91 5.50
C MET A 7 8.93 6.74 4.27
N LEU A 8 9.05 8.07 4.36
CA LEU A 8 8.82 8.98 3.25
C LEU A 8 9.98 8.99 2.24
N ASP A 9 11.19 8.56 2.64
CA ASP A 9 12.34 8.48 1.75
C ASP A 9 12.13 7.31 0.78
N GLY A 10 12.15 7.62 -0.52
CA GLY A 10 11.97 6.64 -1.59
C GLY A 10 10.52 6.44 -2.05
N LEU A 11 9.57 7.23 -1.54
CA LEU A 11 8.24 7.29 -2.12
C LEU A 11 8.25 8.07 -3.44
N ASP A 12 7.73 7.44 -4.51
CA ASP A 12 7.66 8.01 -5.84
C ASP A 12 6.28 8.65 -6.09
N PHE A 13 6.13 9.90 -5.67
CA PHE A 13 4.92 10.69 -5.92
C PHE A 13 4.82 11.26 -7.34
N LYS A 14 5.83 11.04 -8.19
CA LYS A 14 5.86 11.58 -9.55
C LYS A 14 4.55 11.32 -10.34
N PRO A 15 3.97 10.10 -10.34
CA PRO A 15 2.73 9.82 -11.06
C PRO A 15 1.54 10.67 -10.63
N LEU A 16 1.46 11.05 -9.34
CA LEU A 16 0.40 11.91 -8.82
C LEU A 16 0.70 13.39 -9.11
N THR A 17 1.96 13.81 -9.00
CA THR A 17 2.35 15.20 -9.29
C THR A 17 2.12 15.59 -10.75
N GLU A 18 2.36 14.68 -11.69
CA GLU A 18 2.06 14.88 -13.12
C GLU A 18 0.56 15.08 -13.39
N LEU A 19 -0.31 14.67 -12.46
CA LEU A 19 -1.76 14.82 -12.53
C LEU A 19 -2.28 16.03 -11.74
N GLY A 20 -1.38 16.83 -11.17
CA GLY A 20 -1.70 18.02 -10.37
C GLY A 20 -1.95 17.76 -8.88
N ILE A 21 -1.63 16.56 -8.38
CA ILE A 21 -1.75 16.22 -6.96
C ILE A 21 -0.39 16.42 -6.28
N GLU A 22 -0.34 17.32 -5.31
CA GLU A 22 0.89 17.60 -4.56
C GLU A 22 1.33 16.39 -3.71
N PRO A 23 2.64 16.20 -3.47
CA PRO A 23 3.15 15.08 -2.67
C PRO A 23 2.51 15.00 -1.28
N ALA A 24 2.24 16.13 -0.63
CA ALA A 24 1.57 16.18 0.66
C ALA A 24 0.15 15.57 0.62
N GLY A 25 -0.57 15.73 -0.48
CA GLY A 25 -1.86 15.06 -0.71
C GLY A 25 -1.70 13.56 -0.90
N GLY A 26 -0.67 13.15 -1.67
CA GLY A 26 -0.30 11.74 -1.83
C GLY A 26 0.00 11.05 -0.49
N VAL A 27 0.77 11.70 0.40
CA VAL A 27 1.03 11.18 1.75
C VAL A 27 -0.26 11.00 2.54
N LYS A 28 -1.18 11.97 2.52
CA LYS A 28 -2.47 11.87 3.23
C LYS A 28 -3.32 10.71 2.71
N LEU A 29 -3.36 10.52 1.39
CA LEU A 29 -4.03 9.37 0.78
C LEU A 29 -3.41 8.05 1.28
N LEU A 30 -2.09 7.93 1.25
CA LEU A 30 -1.39 6.72 1.71
C LEU A 30 -1.64 6.44 3.20
N LEU A 31 -1.66 7.47 4.05
CA LEU A 31 -1.99 7.31 5.48
C LEU A 31 -3.44 6.81 5.68
N ALA A 32 -4.39 7.30 4.88
CA ALA A 32 -5.76 6.80 4.93
C ALA A 32 -5.89 5.34 4.43
N LEU A 33 -4.97 4.92 3.54
CA LEU A 33 -4.87 3.55 3.04
C LEU A 33 -4.01 2.63 3.92
N SER A 34 -3.28 3.16 4.91
CA SER A 34 -2.35 2.39 5.75
C SER A 34 -2.93 1.07 6.28
N PRO A 35 -4.18 1.00 6.79
CA PRO A 35 -4.73 -0.28 7.27
C PRO A 35 -4.80 -1.37 6.19
N LEU A 36 -5.08 -1.01 4.94
CA LEU A 36 -5.10 -1.96 3.83
C LEU A 36 -3.67 -2.35 3.43
N ILE A 37 -2.77 -1.37 3.37
CA ILE A 37 -1.36 -1.58 3.03
C ILE A 37 -0.70 -2.50 4.08
N ASP A 38 -1.00 -2.32 5.36
CA ASP A 38 -0.50 -3.16 6.45
C ASP A 38 -0.98 -4.61 6.33
N LEU A 39 -2.24 -4.81 5.92
CA LEU A 39 -2.79 -6.15 5.67
C LEU A 39 -2.10 -6.84 4.48
N GLU A 40 -1.91 -6.12 3.37
CA GLU A 40 -1.17 -6.64 2.21
C GLU A 40 0.29 -6.94 2.56
N PHE A 41 0.94 -6.04 3.31
CA PHE A 41 2.30 -6.26 3.78
C PHE A 41 2.41 -7.54 4.62
N GLN A 42 1.50 -7.75 5.56
CA GLN A 42 1.46 -8.99 6.34
C GLN A 42 1.25 -10.22 5.46
N ALA A 43 0.41 -10.12 4.43
CA ALA A 43 0.18 -11.21 3.49
C ALA A 43 1.43 -11.51 2.65
N GLU A 44 2.11 -10.49 2.11
CA GLU A 44 3.34 -10.64 1.33
C GLU A 44 4.47 -11.24 2.17
N VAL A 45 4.63 -10.79 3.42
CA VAL A 45 5.63 -11.35 4.34
C VAL A 45 5.35 -12.82 4.62
N LYS A 46 4.10 -13.17 4.95
CA LYS A 46 3.72 -14.56 5.24
C LYS A 46 3.85 -15.46 4.02
N ALA A 47 3.54 -14.95 2.82
CA ALA A 47 3.63 -15.71 1.57
C ALA A 47 5.05 -16.15 1.21
N ALA A 48 6.08 -15.50 1.78
CA ALA A 48 7.47 -15.94 1.62
C ALA A 48 7.79 -17.25 2.35
N PHE A 49 6.92 -17.71 3.23
CA PHE A 49 7.15 -18.88 4.07
C PHE A 49 6.06 -19.94 3.88
N THR A 50 6.43 -21.22 4.01
CA THR A 50 5.46 -22.29 4.16
C THR A 50 4.86 -22.28 5.57
N VAL A 51 3.77 -23.02 5.76
CA VAL A 51 3.13 -23.17 7.07
C VAL A 51 4.09 -23.77 8.09
N GLU A 52 4.91 -24.76 7.68
CA GLU A 52 5.91 -25.40 8.53
C GLU A 52 7.03 -24.44 8.93
N GLU A 53 7.50 -23.61 7.99
CA GLU A 53 8.51 -22.59 8.28
C GLU A 53 8.00 -21.54 9.26
N LEU A 54 6.76 -21.06 9.07
CA LEU A 54 6.13 -20.12 10.00
C LEU A 54 5.96 -20.72 11.40
N ALA A 55 5.53 -21.98 11.48
CA ALA A 55 5.43 -22.69 12.76
C ALA A 55 6.81 -22.83 13.44
N GLY A 56 7.85 -23.15 12.66
CA GLY A 56 9.22 -23.23 13.15
C GLY A 56 9.77 -21.89 13.66
N ILE A 57 9.50 -20.80 12.92
CA ILE A 57 9.87 -19.43 13.32
C ILE A 57 9.18 -19.06 14.63
N ASN A 58 7.87 -19.31 14.76
CA ASN A 58 7.12 -19.02 15.98
C ASN A 58 7.67 -19.82 17.18
N ALA A 59 7.93 -21.12 17.01
CA ALA A 59 8.51 -21.95 18.06
C ALA A 59 9.92 -21.49 18.47
N GLU A 60 10.74 -21.01 17.52
CA GLU A 60 12.05 -20.44 17.82
C GLU A 60 11.93 -19.12 18.60
N ALA A 61 10.98 -18.26 18.23
CA ALA A 61 10.71 -17.00 18.92
C ALA A 61 10.24 -17.22 20.37
N GLU A 62 9.33 -18.19 20.58
CA GLU A 62 8.84 -18.58 21.90
C GLU A 62 9.96 -19.12 22.79
N LYS A 63 10.82 -20.02 22.26
CA LYS A 63 11.99 -20.54 23.01
C LYS A 63 12.96 -19.45 23.43
N LYS A 64 13.08 -18.39 22.62
CA LYS A 64 13.91 -17.22 22.92
C LYS A 64 13.23 -16.23 23.87
N GLY A 65 11.97 -16.47 24.26
CA GLY A 65 11.20 -15.57 25.12
C GLY A 65 11.00 -14.19 24.50
N LEU A 66 10.93 -14.10 23.17
CA LEU A 66 10.83 -12.82 22.48
C LEU A 66 9.49 -12.17 22.77
N LYS A 67 9.53 -10.90 23.19
CA LYS A 67 8.35 -10.04 23.28
C LYS A 67 7.86 -9.69 21.87
N PRO A 68 6.59 -9.26 21.70
CA PRO A 68 6.04 -8.91 20.38
C PRO A 68 6.92 -7.95 19.56
N GLU A 69 7.47 -6.91 20.20
CA GLU A 69 8.36 -5.92 19.58
C GLU A 69 9.64 -6.57 19.01
N THR A 70 10.27 -7.45 19.79
CA THR A 70 11.45 -8.22 19.35
C THR A 70 11.09 -9.36 18.39
N GLY A 71 9.85 -9.87 18.45
CA GLY A 71 9.33 -10.87 17.54
C GLY A 71 9.19 -10.32 16.12
N PHE A 72 8.86 -9.04 15.97
CA PHE A 72 8.82 -8.37 14.66
C PHE A 72 10.20 -8.30 14.01
N GLY A 73 11.22 -7.83 14.75
CA GLY A 73 12.60 -7.79 14.25
C GLY A 73 13.14 -9.19 13.93
N PHE A 74 12.81 -10.19 14.74
CA PHE A 74 13.20 -11.58 14.48
C PHE A 74 12.54 -12.14 13.21
N LEU A 75 11.27 -11.83 12.96
CA LEU A 75 10.60 -12.22 11.72
C LEU A 75 11.23 -11.51 10.50
N GLU A 76 11.60 -10.23 10.64
CA GLU A 76 12.32 -9.48 9.61
C GLU A 76 13.66 -10.14 9.26
N GLU A 77 14.46 -10.52 10.26
CA GLU A 77 15.73 -11.23 10.05
C GLU A 77 15.53 -12.54 9.27
N LYS A 78 14.50 -13.33 9.63
CA LYS A 78 14.17 -14.57 8.93
C LYS A 78 13.71 -14.31 7.49
N TYR A 79 12.93 -13.25 7.29
CA TYR A 79 12.45 -12.85 5.98
C TYR A 79 13.62 -12.43 5.10
N GLN A 80 14.47 -11.54 5.60
CA GLN A 80 15.65 -11.06 4.90
C GLN A 80 16.60 -12.21 4.52
N ALA A 81 16.85 -13.15 5.44
CA ALA A 81 17.69 -14.31 5.16
C ALA A 81 17.13 -15.17 4.01
N LYS A 82 15.81 -15.19 3.83
CA LYS A 82 15.12 -15.99 2.81
C LYS A 82 14.96 -15.27 1.47
N THR A 83 14.59 -13.99 1.49
CA THR A 83 14.19 -13.22 0.31
C THR A 83 15.26 -12.24 -0.16
N ASN A 84 16.25 -11.95 0.68
CA ASN A 84 17.23 -10.87 0.51
C ASN A 84 16.60 -9.47 0.40
N ASP A 85 15.37 -9.30 0.89
CA ASP A 85 14.63 -8.04 0.98
C ASP A 85 14.37 -7.67 2.47
N TYR A 86 14.18 -6.38 2.75
CA TYR A 86 13.88 -5.87 4.09
C TYR A 86 12.42 -5.42 4.21
N PHE A 87 11.84 -5.47 5.40
CA PHE A 87 10.45 -5.06 5.59
C PHE A 87 10.16 -3.62 5.17
N PRO A 88 11.00 -2.61 5.50
CA PRO A 88 10.82 -1.26 4.98
C PRO A 88 10.83 -1.16 3.46
N GLU A 89 11.59 -2.03 2.77
CA GLU A 89 11.62 -2.04 1.30
C GLU A 89 10.34 -2.63 0.71
N VAL A 90 9.82 -3.71 1.31
CA VAL A 90 8.53 -4.28 0.92
C VAL A 90 7.41 -3.26 1.13
N LEU A 91 7.37 -2.61 2.30
CA LEU A 91 6.41 -1.53 2.58
C LEU A 91 6.54 -0.38 1.57
N ARG A 92 7.76 0.08 1.28
CA ARG A 92 7.98 1.13 0.27
C ARG A 92 7.47 0.74 -1.10
N LYS A 93 7.73 -0.51 -1.55
CA LYS A 93 7.21 -1.04 -2.82
C LYS A 93 5.68 -1.02 -2.83
N LEU A 94 5.03 -1.42 -1.73
CA LEU A 94 3.57 -1.37 -1.57
C LEU A 94 3.05 0.07 -1.63
N TYR A 95 3.61 1.00 -0.85
CA TYR A 95 3.21 2.41 -0.90
C TYR A 95 3.32 2.98 -2.33
N ASN A 96 4.44 2.71 -3.02
CA ASN A 96 4.64 3.15 -4.40
C ASN A 96 3.66 2.50 -5.39
N ARG A 97 3.26 1.24 -5.15
CA ARG A 97 2.19 0.59 -5.92
C ARG A 97 0.88 1.32 -5.76
N TYR A 98 0.49 1.66 -4.52
CA TYR A 98 -0.73 2.41 -4.25
C TYR A 98 -0.73 3.82 -4.86
N VAL A 99 0.40 4.53 -4.86
CA VAL A 99 0.55 5.79 -5.58
C VAL A 99 0.27 5.62 -7.08
N LYS A 100 0.83 4.57 -7.69
CA LYS A 100 0.63 4.27 -9.12
C LYS A 100 -0.82 3.90 -9.43
N ILE A 101 -1.46 3.06 -8.60
CA ILE A 101 -2.88 2.70 -8.78
C ILE A 101 -3.74 3.95 -8.71
N ALA A 102 -3.54 4.82 -7.71
CA ALA A 102 -4.29 6.07 -7.59
C ALA A 102 -4.15 6.96 -8.84
N ALA A 103 -2.91 7.09 -9.36
CA ALA A 103 -2.66 7.83 -10.60
C ALA A 103 -3.36 7.19 -11.81
N GLN A 104 -3.33 5.86 -11.94
CA GLN A 104 -3.99 5.13 -13.01
C GLN A 104 -5.51 5.29 -12.97
N LEU A 105 -6.13 5.29 -11.79
CA LEU A 105 -7.56 5.54 -11.64
C LEU A 105 -7.92 6.93 -12.17
N ILE A 106 -7.18 7.98 -11.77
CA ILE A 106 -7.40 9.35 -12.27
C ILE A 106 -7.23 9.42 -13.80
N VAL A 107 -6.15 8.85 -14.33
CA VAL A 107 -5.90 8.82 -15.78
C VAL A 107 -7.04 8.11 -16.53
N SER A 108 -7.53 6.98 -16.00
CA SER A 108 -8.60 6.21 -16.62
C SER A 108 -9.90 7.00 -16.75
N VAL A 109 -10.22 7.86 -15.75
CA VAL A 109 -11.38 8.73 -15.80
C VAL A 109 -11.17 9.85 -16.81
N ARG A 110 -10.04 10.55 -16.74
CA ARG A 110 -9.73 11.69 -17.62
C ARG A 110 -9.71 11.28 -19.10
N GLN A 111 -9.12 10.14 -19.44
CA GLN A 111 -9.05 9.64 -20.82
C GLN A 111 -10.42 9.17 -21.33
N ASN A 112 -11.29 8.67 -20.46
CA ASN A 112 -12.61 8.18 -20.83
C ASN A 112 -13.74 9.17 -20.54
N ALA A 113 -13.43 10.43 -20.20
CA ALA A 113 -14.42 11.44 -19.80
C ALA A 113 -15.55 11.61 -20.84
N ALA A 114 -15.24 11.54 -22.14
CA ALA A 114 -16.23 11.61 -23.21
C ALA A 114 -17.14 10.36 -23.31
N LYS A 115 -16.66 9.18 -22.89
CA LYS A 115 -17.45 7.92 -22.86
C LYS A 115 -18.24 7.75 -21.56
N LEU A 116 -17.73 8.32 -20.47
CA LEU A 116 -18.33 8.26 -19.13
C LEU A 116 -19.40 9.34 -18.90
N ALA A 117 -19.58 10.28 -19.83
CA ALA A 117 -20.63 11.30 -19.74
C ALA A 117 -22.06 10.74 -19.96
N SER A 118 -22.19 9.53 -20.52
CA SER A 118 -23.47 8.87 -20.80
C SER A 118 -23.83 7.73 -19.85
N ALA A 119 -22.88 7.28 -19.03
CA ALA A 119 -23.13 6.38 -17.91
C ALA A 119 -23.23 7.26 -16.64
N GLY A 120 -24.10 6.94 -15.68
CA GLY A 120 -24.16 7.68 -14.42
C GLY A 120 -22.80 7.77 -13.71
N GLN A 121 -22.72 8.56 -12.64
CA GLN A 121 -21.49 8.75 -11.87
C GLN A 121 -20.90 7.40 -11.42
N THR A 122 -19.73 7.05 -11.98
CA THR A 122 -19.02 5.81 -11.69
C THR A 122 -18.13 5.96 -10.45
N ASP A 123 -17.79 4.86 -9.78
CA ASP A 123 -16.92 4.90 -8.60
C ASP A 123 -15.54 5.51 -8.90
N LYS A 124 -15.02 5.31 -10.11
CA LYS A 124 -13.76 5.94 -10.56
C LYS A 124 -13.90 7.46 -10.70
N GLN A 125 -15.03 7.96 -11.24
CA GLN A 125 -15.32 9.41 -11.29
C GLN A 125 -15.46 10.01 -9.90
N GLU A 126 -16.08 9.27 -8.97
CA GLU A 126 -16.20 9.70 -7.59
C GLU A 126 -14.85 9.75 -6.88
N PHE A 127 -13.97 8.76 -7.12
CA PHE A 127 -12.59 8.79 -6.63
C PHE A 127 -11.84 10.04 -7.11
N GLU A 128 -11.87 10.34 -8.41
CA GLU A 128 -11.21 11.54 -8.94
C GLU A 128 -11.77 12.84 -8.32
N ARG A 129 -13.10 12.93 -8.17
CA ARG A 129 -13.77 14.07 -7.54
C ARG A 129 -13.28 14.29 -6.10
N LEU A 130 -13.19 13.21 -5.32
CA LEU A 130 -12.71 13.25 -3.94
C LEU A 130 -11.25 13.67 -3.86
N MET A 131 -10.40 13.13 -4.75
CA MET A 131 -8.99 13.55 -4.88
C MET A 131 -8.86 15.03 -5.22
N ALA A 132 -9.66 15.56 -6.15
CA ALA A 132 -9.66 16.98 -6.51
C ALA A 132 -10.13 17.89 -5.36
N ASN A 133 -11.11 17.42 -4.57
CA ASN A 133 -11.63 18.13 -3.40
C ASN A 133 -10.75 17.97 -2.15
N LYS A 134 -9.63 17.23 -2.26
CA LYS A 134 -8.70 16.94 -1.16
C LYS A 134 -9.37 16.16 -0.01
N ASP A 135 -10.42 15.40 -0.32
CA ASP A 135 -11.05 14.47 0.60
C ASP A 135 -10.33 13.12 0.52
N TRP A 136 -9.23 13.00 1.26
CA TRP A 136 -8.33 11.86 1.20
C TRP A 136 -8.91 10.59 1.83
N GLU A 137 -9.73 10.74 2.87
CA GLU A 137 -10.39 9.61 3.53
C GLU A 137 -11.50 9.04 2.65
N GLY A 138 -12.33 9.92 2.07
CA GLY A 138 -13.33 9.51 1.08
C GLY A 138 -12.66 8.88 -0.16
N ALA A 139 -11.59 9.48 -0.67
CA ALA A 139 -10.85 8.94 -1.79
C ALA A 139 -10.24 7.56 -1.47
N ALA A 140 -9.66 7.38 -0.29
CA ALA A 140 -9.13 6.09 0.15
C ALA A 140 -10.23 5.03 0.22
N GLU A 141 -11.38 5.35 0.85
CA GLU A 141 -12.51 4.42 0.92
C GLU A 141 -13.03 4.03 -0.47
N LYS A 142 -13.17 5.01 -1.36
CA LYS A 142 -13.61 4.76 -2.73
C LYS A 142 -12.60 3.90 -3.49
N MET A 143 -11.30 4.14 -3.32
CA MET A 143 -10.25 3.31 -3.90
C MET A 143 -10.31 1.87 -3.39
N ARG A 144 -10.56 1.65 -2.09
CA ARG A 144 -10.72 0.30 -1.53
C ARG A 144 -11.89 -0.45 -2.17
N GLN A 145 -13.01 0.23 -2.38
CA GLN A 145 -14.20 -0.35 -3.01
C GLN A 145 -13.90 -0.77 -4.46
N ILE A 146 -13.29 0.13 -5.25
CA ILE A 146 -12.90 -0.16 -6.64
C ILE A 146 -11.97 -1.38 -6.70
N LEU A 147 -10.95 -1.44 -5.84
CA LEU A 147 -10.01 -2.56 -5.81
C LEU A 147 -10.67 -3.88 -5.41
N LYS A 148 -11.68 -3.84 -4.54
CA LYS A 148 -12.45 -5.03 -4.18
C LYS A 148 -13.27 -5.54 -5.37
N GLU A 149 -13.98 -4.65 -6.05
CA GLU A 149 -14.81 -4.99 -7.23
C GLU A 149 -13.97 -5.57 -8.38
N GLU A 150 -12.79 -5.00 -8.62
CA GLU A 150 -11.86 -5.47 -9.67
C GLU A 150 -11.23 -6.83 -9.35
N ASN A 151 -11.16 -7.25 -8.07
CA ASN A 151 -10.66 -8.57 -7.68
C ASN A 151 -11.76 -9.65 -7.64
N GLU A 152 -13.04 -9.25 -7.63
CA GLU A 152 -14.20 -10.16 -7.61
C GLU A 152 -14.83 -10.37 -9.01
N SER A 153 -14.34 -9.65 -10.03
CA SER A 153 -14.80 -9.69 -11.44
C SER A 153 -13.91 -10.56 -12.32
#